data_AF-A0A6J1R7J8-F1
#
_entry.id   AF-A0A6J1R7J8-F1
#
_cell.length_a   1.000
_cell.length_b   1.000
_cell.length_c   1.000
_cell.angle_alpha   90.00
_cell.angle_beta   90.00
_cell.angle_gamma   90.00
#
_symmetry.space_group_name_H-M   'P 1'
#
loop_
_entity.id
_entity.type
_entity.pdbx_description
1 polymer ?
#
loop_
_entity_poly.entity_id
_entity_poly.type
_entity_poly.pdbx_seq_one_letter_code
_entity_poly.pdbx_strand_id
1 'polypeptide(L)'
;MLVATDGLLHFAGEGKLGGVVERQDFQCHIDERGQYFLAKKYDYPSLAEVSRLLHERKVNLIFAVTEDRRHEYELIADLLKQQARVATLTRNSSNILEIIESAYHEIVSKVVLRDNATGPLHLSYLSACGSDTSVESNTSECDGIQEGQVYEFKVVISTDECPRNESLWRQTVVIEDALASEASEVQIEVELLCGCHCKNVESSYCEHGVNECGICKCDFGWSGDTCDCDESFSIENRLQCTNGEEICSNRGECICGVCSCDKGYNGRFCECSPCDKTDGIECGGRGICNCGVCNCLDGWKGSGCQCLSGNELCIAPGSKEVCAGHGYCDCGQCRCNETAADGLYYRGTYCESSVSAGGSGLCILYNSCVNVTVEYPEKAEELCQTNTTLYKTERVDTVDIADDEHYCFVRTVQDRTVCNIPYIYEFQPDKTVILRIADKTCRTLMHAAFIPGIVFGAVLLLGITGLLIWK
;
A
#
# COMPACT_ATOMS: atom_id res chain seq x y z
N MET A 1 -26.72 -30.14 -22.78
CA MET A 1 -26.78 -30.48 -24.22
C MET A 1 -25.45 -31.07 -24.63
N LEU A 2 -25.44 -32.24 -25.28
CA LEU A 2 -24.21 -32.88 -25.77
C LEU A 2 -24.13 -32.79 -27.30
N VAL A 3 -22.99 -32.35 -27.81
CA VAL A 3 -22.67 -32.27 -29.24
C VAL A 3 -21.50 -33.20 -29.50
N ALA A 4 -21.76 -34.33 -30.17
CA ALA A 4 -20.74 -35.29 -30.57
C ALA A 4 -20.37 -35.10 -32.05
N THR A 5 -19.09 -34.92 -32.36
CA THR A 5 -18.63 -34.69 -33.73
C THR A 5 -17.13 -34.96 -33.90
N ASP A 6 -16.73 -35.43 -35.07
CA ASP A 6 -15.34 -35.58 -35.53
C ASP A 6 -14.95 -34.53 -36.59
N GLY A 7 -15.88 -33.62 -36.93
CA GLY A 7 -15.71 -32.55 -37.91
C GLY A 7 -15.66 -31.15 -37.30
N LEU A 8 -15.39 -30.14 -38.14
CA LEU A 8 -15.42 -28.72 -37.77
C LEU A 8 -16.84 -28.15 -37.87
N LEU A 9 -17.14 -27.15 -37.05
CA LEU A 9 -18.39 -26.40 -37.11
C LEU A 9 -18.32 -25.30 -38.17
N HIS A 10 -19.47 -25.02 -38.80
CA HIS A 10 -19.65 -23.84 -39.62
C HIS A 10 -20.19 -22.66 -38.81
N PHE A 11 -19.73 -21.45 -39.13
CA PHE A 11 -20.11 -20.22 -38.43
C PHE A 11 -20.66 -19.16 -39.38
N ALA A 12 -21.28 -18.13 -38.80
CA ALA A 12 -21.85 -17.00 -39.54
C ALA A 12 -20.88 -16.46 -40.61
N GLY A 13 -21.41 -16.26 -41.83
CA GLY A 13 -20.68 -15.84 -43.01
C GLY A 13 -20.33 -16.99 -43.97
N GLU A 14 -20.25 -18.23 -43.50
CA GLU A 14 -19.90 -19.37 -44.34
C GLU A 14 -21.07 -19.87 -45.21
N GLY A 15 -22.32 -19.63 -44.80
CA GLY A 15 -23.51 -19.92 -45.61
C GLY A 15 -23.56 -19.13 -46.91
N LYS A 16 -22.81 -18.02 -47.01
CA LYS A 16 -22.65 -17.24 -48.24
C LYS A 16 -22.15 -18.07 -49.41
N LEU A 17 -21.31 -19.08 -49.16
CA LEU A 17 -20.82 -20.00 -50.19
C LEU A 17 -21.95 -20.87 -50.77
N GLY A 18 -23.00 -21.13 -49.98
CA GLY A 18 -24.20 -21.84 -50.38
C GLY A 18 -25.34 -20.94 -50.87
N GLY A 19 -25.12 -19.62 -51.00
CA GLY A 19 -26.15 -18.65 -51.39
C GLY A 19 -27.10 -18.25 -50.26
N VAL A 20 -26.77 -18.59 -49.01
CA VAL A 20 -27.58 -18.30 -47.83
C VAL A 20 -26.96 -17.12 -47.08
N VAL A 21 -27.64 -15.98 -47.06
CA VAL A 21 -27.08 -14.71 -46.55
C VAL A 21 -27.96 -14.04 -45.49
N GLU A 22 -29.15 -14.57 -45.20
CA GLU A 22 -30.01 -14.00 -44.17
C GLU A 22 -29.51 -14.40 -42.79
N ARG A 23 -29.41 -13.44 -41.89
CA ARG A 23 -29.07 -13.68 -40.49
C ARG A 23 -30.20 -14.43 -39.78
N GLN A 24 -29.84 -15.26 -38.80
CA GLN A 24 -30.78 -15.97 -37.93
C GLN A 24 -31.76 -15.02 -37.22
N ASP A 25 -33.02 -15.46 -37.10
CA ASP A 25 -34.09 -14.73 -36.39
C ASP A 25 -34.25 -15.18 -34.93
N PHE A 26 -33.48 -16.18 -34.51
CA PHE A 26 -33.45 -16.77 -33.17
C PHE A 26 -34.79 -17.35 -32.69
N GLN A 27 -35.65 -17.75 -33.63
CA GLN A 27 -36.90 -18.47 -33.33
C GLN A 27 -36.75 -19.98 -33.61
N CYS A 28 -37.66 -20.78 -33.04
CA CYS A 28 -37.67 -22.22 -33.26
C CYS A 28 -38.35 -22.56 -34.58
N HIS A 29 -37.60 -23.15 -35.52
CA HIS A 29 -38.09 -23.56 -36.85
C HIS A 29 -37.92 -25.06 -37.08
N ILE A 30 -38.32 -25.85 -36.09
CA ILE A 30 -38.39 -27.30 -36.20
C ILE A 30 -39.83 -27.66 -36.62
N ASP A 31 -39.98 -28.44 -37.68
CA ASP A 31 -41.30 -28.91 -38.14
C ASP A 31 -41.85 -30.05 -37.26
N GLU A 32 -43.09 -30.48 -37.52
CA GLU A 32 -43.74 -31.58 -36.79
C GLU A 32 -42.99 -32.92 -36.89
N ARG A 33 -42.03 -33.05 -37.82
CA ARG A 33 -41.20 -34.25 -38.01
C ARG A 33 -39.85 -34.13 -37.30
N GLY A 34 -39.60 -33.04 -36.58
CA GLY A 34 -38.33 -32.80 -35.90
C GLY A 34 -37.22 -32.28 -36.81
N GLN A 35 -37.53 -31.79 -38.01
CA GLN A 35 -36.54 -31.29 -38.97
C GLN A 35 -36.47 -29.78 -39.01
N TYR A 36 -35.25 -29.24 -39.09
CA TYR A 36 -35.02 -27.81 -39.31
C TYR A 36 -35.20 -27.45 -40.80
N PHE A 37 -36.30 -26.78 -41.14
CA PHE A 37 -36.70 -26.55 -42.53
C PHE A 37 -36.14 -25.26 -43.15
N LEU A 38 -35.54 -24.37 -42.36
CA LEU A 38 -35.01 -23.07 -42.82
C LEU A 38 -33.50 -23.04 -43.08
N ALA A 39 -32.86 -24.20 -43.20
CA ALA A 39 -31.43 -24.32 -43.49
C ALA A 39 -30.98 -23.64 -44.80
N LYS A 40 -31.88 -23.49 -45.77
CA LYS A 40 -31.60 -22.80 -47.05
C LYS A 40 -31.89 -21.31 -47.03
N LYS A 41 -32.49 -20.81 -45.93
CA LYS A 41 -32.90 -19.41 -45.79
C LYS A 41 -31.93 -18.65 -44.91
N TYR A 42 -31.62 -19.19 -43.73
CA TYR A 42 -30.77 -18.54 -42.74
C TYR A 42 -29.35 -19.12 -42.69
N ASP A 43 -28.37 -18.23 -42.61
CA ASP A 43 -26.94 -18.54 -42.42
C ASP A 43 -26.70 -19.16 -41.04
N TYR A 44 -25.52 -19.70 -40.81
CA TYR A 44 -25.11 -20.22 -39.51
C TYR A 44 -25.09 -19.09 -38.45
N PRO A 45 -25.37 -19.41 -37.18
CA PRO A 45 -25.23 -18.43 -36.10
C PRO A 45 -23.76 -18.12 -35.83
N SER A 46 -23.50 -16.91 -35.34
CA SER A 46 -22.21 -16.52 -34.79
C SER A 46 -22.05 -17.07 -33.36
N LEU A 47 -20.80 -17.19 -32.91
CA LEU A 47 -20.54 -17.73 -31.58
C LEU A 47 -21.10 -16.85 -30.45
N ALA A 48 -21.10 -15.53 -30.63
CA ALA A 48 -21.70 -14.60 -29.67
C ALA A 48 -23.22 -14.77 -29.56
N GLU A 49 -23.91 -15.05 -30.68
CA GLU A 49 -25.35 -15.32 -30.69
C GLU A 49 -25.68 -16.64 -29.99
N VAL A 50 -24.87 -17.67 -30.23
CA VAL A 50 -24.99 -18.95 -29.53
C VAL A 50 -24.76 -18.76 -28.04
N SER A 51 -23.67 -18.08 -27.64
CA SER A 51 -23.38 -17.79 -26.22
C SER A 51 -24.54 -17.09 -25.52
N ARG A 52 -25.13 -16.07 -26.16
CA ARG A 52 -26.28 -15.36 -25.59
C ARG A 52 -27.49 -16.30 -25.40
N LEU A 53 -27.82 -17.12 -26.40
CA LEU A 53 -28.95 -18.03 -26.31
C LEU A 53 -28.74 -19.16 -25.30
N LEU A 54 -27.52 -19.71 -25.22
CA LEU A 54 -27.15 -20.67 -24.19
C LEU A 54 -27.35 -20.06 -22.79
N HIS A 55 -27.05 -18.76 -22.62
CA HIS A 55 -27.24 -18.04 -21.37
C HIS A 55 -28.72 -17.82 -21.04
N GLU A 56 -29.47 -17.22 -21.96
CA GLU A 56 -30.90 -16.96 -21.81
C GLU A 56 -31.72 -18.24 -21.57
N ARG A 57 -31.26 -19.39 -22.10
CA ARG A 57 -31.95 -20.68 -21.97
C ARG A 57 -31.35 -21.60 -20.92
N LYS A 58 -30.32 -21.16 -20.17
CA LYS A 58 -29.63 -21.94 -19.14
C LYS A 58 -29.18 -23.33 -19.65
N VAL A 59 -28.61 -23.37 -20.87
CA VAL A 59 -28.15 -24.60 -21.51
C VAL A 59 -26.64 -24.72 -21.37
N ASN A 60 -26.19 -25.77 -20.68
CA ASN A 60 -24.79 -26.17 -20.64
C ASN A 60 -24.46 -27.07 -21.84
N LEU A 61 -23.40 -26.77 -22.57
CA LEU A 61 -22.96 -27.45 -23.79
C LEU A 61 -21.73 -28.33 -23.50
N ILE A 62 -21.76 -29.57 -23.95
CA ILE A 62 -20.65 -30.51 -23.85
C ILE A 62 -20.24 -30.89 -25.28
N PHE A 63 -19.06 -30.46 -25.71
CA PHE A 63 -18.46 -30.87 -26.97
C PHE A 63 -17.71 -32.20 -26.76
N ALA A 64 -18.26 -33.29 -27.26
CA ALA A 64 -17.63 -34.60 -27.28
C ALA A 64 -16.95 -34.81 -28.64
N VAL A 65 -15.65 -34.50 -28.73
CA VAL A 65 -14.92 -34.45 -30.01
C VAL A 65 -13.71 -35.37 -30.03
N THR A 66 -13.32 -35.84 -31.21
CA THR A 66 -12.12 -36.67 -31.34
C THR A 66 -10.85 -35.89 -30.98
N GLU A 67 -9.81 -36.60 -30.54
CA GLU A 67 -8.57 -36.00 -30.06
C GLU A 67 -7.91 -35.05 -31.08
N ASP A 68 -8.03 -35.35 -32.38
CA ASP A 68 -7.49 -34.53 -33.46
C ASP A 68 -8.22 -33.19 -33.68
N ARG A 69 -9.36 -32.98 -33.01
CA ARG A 69 -10.17 -31.76 -33.06
C ARG A 69 -10.28 -31.04 -31.73
N ARG A 70 -9.70 -31.60 -30.67
CA ARG A 70 -9.87 -31.11 -29.31
C ARG A 70 -9.49 -29.64 -29.17
N HIS A 71 -8.34 -29.26 -29.71
CA HIS A 71 -7.79 -27.92 -29.60
C HIS A 71 -8.72 -26.85 -30.19
N GLU A 72 -9.32 -27.07 -31.36
CA GLU A 72 -10.24 -26.10 -31.96
C GLU A 72 -11.51 -25.89 -31.12
N TYR A 73 -12.03 -26.96 -30.53
CA TYR A 73 -13.21 -26.87 -29.68
C TYR A 73 -12.91 -26.28 -28.30
N GLU A 74 -11.68 -26.43 -27.79
CA GLU A 74 -11.24 -25.73 -26.57
C GLU A 74 -11.27 -24.22 -26.77
N LEU A 75 -10.76 -23.71 -27.91
CA LEU A 75 -10.85 -22.29 -28.26
C LEU A 75 -12.30 -21.79 -28.36
N ILE A 76 -13.21 -22.62 -28.89
CA ILE A 76 -14.63 -22.29 -28.97
C ILE A 76 -15.26 -22.27 -27.58
N ALA A 77 -14.93 -23.26 -26.73
CA ALA A 77 -15.45 -23.35 -25.37
C ALA A 77 -14.99 -22.16 -24.52
N ASP A 78 -13.74 -21.72 -24.66
CA ASP A 78 -13.21 -20.52 -23.99
C ASP A 78 -14.03 -19.27 -24.31
N LEU A 79 -14.46 -19.12 -25.57
CA LEU A 79 -15.30 -18.00 -26.01
C LEU A 79 -16.75 -18.12 -25.50
N LEU A 80 -17.26 -19.34 -25.34
CA LEU A 80 -18.57 -19.62 -24.73
C LEU A 80 -18.54 -19.58 -23.20
N LYS A 81 -17.35 -19.38 -22.60
CA LYS A 81 -17.12 -19.26 -21.16
C LYS A 81 -17.68 -20.46 -20.39
N GLN A 82 -18.31 -20.18 -19.24
CA GLN A 82 -18.82 -21.16 -18.27
C GLN A 82 -19.89 -22.13 -18.83
N GLN A 83 -20.42 -21.88 -20.03
CA GLN A 83 -21.52 -22.67 -20.60
C GLN A 83 -21.07 -23.79 -21.53
N ALA A 84 -19.79 -23.89 -21.86
CA ALA A 84 -19.30 -24.94 -22.75
C ALA A 84 -18.09 -25.66 -22.16
N ARG A 85 -18.02 -26.97 -22.37
CA ARG A 85 -16.86 -27.80 -22.01
C ARG A 85 -16.53 -28.77 -23.13
N VAL A 86 -15.29 -29.28 -23.12
CA VAL A 86 -14.77 -30.19 -24.15
C VAL A 86 -14.32 -31.50 -23.53
N ALA A 87 -14.76 -32.61 -24.10
CA ALA A 87 -14.39 -33.95 -23.71
C ALA A 87 -13.90 -34.74 -24.94
N THR A 88 -12.86 -35.54 -24.76
CA THR A 88 -12.30 -36.37 -25.83
C THR A 88 -13.18 -37.60 -26.05
N LEU A 89 -13.80 -37.69 -27.23
CA LEU A 89 -14.57 -38.83 -27.70
C LEU A 89 -13.65 -39.84 -28.41
N THR A 90 -13.73 -41.09 -28.01
CA THR A 90 -13.07 -42.20 -28.72
C THR A 90 -13.68 -42.37 -30.12
N ARG A 91 -12.89 -42.82 -31.11
CA ARG A 91 -13.38 -42.98 -32.50
C ARG A 91 -14.60 -43.91 -32.64
N ASN A 92 -14.76 -44.85 -31.73
CA ASN A 92 -15.91 -45.75 -31.66
C ASN A 92 -17.01 -45.26 -30.70
N SER A 93 -16.89 -44.06 -30.16
CA SER A 93 -17.80 -43.44 -29.18
C SER A 93 -18.06 -44.30 -27.93
N SER A 94 -17.12 -45.20 -27.58
CA SER A 94 -17.29 -46.15 -26.48
C SER A 94 -17.30 -45.52 -25.09
N ASN A 95 -16.69 -44.33 -24.94
CA ASN A 95 -16.59 -43.60 -23.68
C ASN A 95 -17.67 -42.51 -23.52
N ILE A 96 -18.71 -42.47 -24.36
CA ILE A 96 -19.72 -41.40 -24.32
C ILE A 96 -20.48 -41.34 -22.98
N LEU A 97 -20.74 -42.48 -22.35
CA LEU A 97 -21.43 -42.54 -21.06
C LEU A 97 -20.59 -41.94 -19.94
N GLU A 98 -19.28 -42.24 -19.91
CA GLU A 98 -18.32 -41.68 -18.96
C GLU A 98 -18.19 -40.16 -19.13
N ILE A 99 -18.20 -39.67 -20.38
CA ILE A 99 -18.20 -38.22 -20.67
C ILE A 99 -19.46 -37.55 -20.09
N ILE A 100 -20.64 -38.15 -20.27
CA ILE A 100 -21.89 -37.59 -19.76
C ILE A 100 -21.89 -37.57 -18.23
N GLU A 101 -21.47 -38.67 -17.60
CA GLU A 101 -21.40 -38.78 -16.15
C GLU A 101 -20.43 -37.77 -15.54
N SER A 102 -19.20 -37.70 -16.08
CA SER A 102 -18.17 -36.74 -15.65
C SER A 102 -18.64 -35.30 -15.83
N ALA A 103 -19.19 -34.94 -16.99
CA ALA A 103 -19.66 -33.58 -17.25
C ALA A 103 -20.85 -33.20 -16.37
N TYR A 104 -21.75 -34.15 -16.06
CA TYR A 104 -22.82 -33.91 -15.10
C TYR A 104 -22.27 -33.61 -13.71
N HIS A 105 -21.34 -34.44 -13.21
CA HIS A 105 -20.67 -34.22 -11.93
C HIS A 105 -19.95 -32.87 -11.86
N GLU A 106 -19.28 -32.47 -12.94
CA GLU A 106 -18.56 -31.20 -13.03
C GLU A 106 -19.48 -29.97 -13.05
N ILE A 107 -20.69 -30.11 -13.58
CA ILE A 107 -21.72 -29.06 -13.56
C ILE A 107 -22.29 -28.93 -12.16
N VAL A 108 -22.67 -30.03 -11.52
CA VAL A 108 -23.23 -30.00 -10.16
C VAL A 108 -22.17 -29.73 -9.08
N SER A 109 -20.88 -29.82 -9.40
CA SER A 109 -19.78 -29.49 -8.49
C SER A 109 -19.35 -28.02 -8.55
N LYS A 110 -20.07 -27.15 -9.27
CA LYS A 110 -19.76 -25.73 -9.41
C LYS A 110 -21.02 -24.88 -9.31
N VAL A 111 -20.95 -23.78 -8.56
CA VAL A 111 -22.00 -22.74 -8.50
C VAL A 111 -21.41 -21.43 -8.98
N VAL A 112 -22.15 -20.72 -9.85
CA VAL A 112 -21.77 -19.39 -10.35
C VAL A 112 -22.94 -18.44 -10.18
N LEU A 113 -22.83 -17.51 -9.24
CA LEU A 113 -23.86 -16.50 -9.03
C LEU A 113 -23.71 -15.35 -10.02
N ARG A 114 -24.83 -14.90 -10.57
CA ARG A 114 -24.95 -13.69 -11.40
C ARG A 114 -26.14 -12.86 -10.98
N ASP A 115 -26.00 -11.55 -11.06
CA ASP A 115 -27.08 -10.61 -10.86
C ASP A 115 -27.43 -9.83 -12.12
N ASN A 116 -28.63 -9.26 -12.11
CA ASN A 116 -29.13 -8.34 -13.13
C ASN A 116 -29.04 -6.86 -12.70
N ALA A 117 -28.23 -6.52 -11.69
CA ALA A 117 -28.17 -5.16 -11.20
C ALA A 117 -27.71 -4.21 -12.31
N THR A 118 -28.45 -3.12 -12.49
CA THR A 118 -28.16 -2.08 -13.47
C THR A 118 -28.31 -0.71 -12.81
N GLY A 119 -27.63 0.31 -13.33
CA GLY A 119 -27.72 1.67 -12.78
C GLY A 119 -26.80 1.88 -11.57
N PRO A 120 -27.28 2.53 -10.47
CA PRO A 120 -26.43 3.04 -9.38
C PRO A 120 -26.07 1.98 -8.32
N LEU A 121 -26.60 0.75 -8.43
CA LEU A 121 -26.30 -0.33 -7.49
C LEU A 121 -25.14 -1.19 -8.01
N HIS A 122 -24.18 -1.46 -7.14
CA HIS A 122 -23.04 -2.34 -7.39
C HIS A 122 -23.07 -3.51 -6.42
N LEU A 123 -22.93 -4.72 -6.95
CA LEU A 123 -22.87 -5.94 -6.16
C LEU A 123 -21.45 -6.52 -6.21
N SER A 124 -20.99 -6.99 -5.06
CA SER A 124 -19.78 -7.79 -4.92
C SER A 124 -20.05 -9.00 -4.05
N TYR A 125 -19.30 -10.07 -4.30
CA TYR A 125 -19.55 -11.38 -3.71
C TYR A 125 -18.32 -11.85 -2.95
N LEU A 126 -18.52 -12.29 -1.72
CA LEU A 126 -17.50 -12.90 -0.89
C LEU A 126 -17.94 -14.32 -0.56
N SER A 127 -17.10 -15.30 -0.86
CA SER A 127 -17.39 -16.70 -0.58
C SER A 127 -16.13 -17.46 -0.13
N ALA A 128 -16.36 -18.49 0.67
CA ALA A 128 -15.33 -19.41 1.14
C ALA A 128 -15.67 -20.82 0.63
N CYS A 129 -15.20 -21.13 -0.57
CA CYS A 129 -15.45 -22.39 -1.26
C CYS A 129 -14.16 -23.06 -1.69
N GLY A 130 -14.12 -24.39 -1.64
CA GLY A 130 -12.95 -25.20 -1.94
C GLY A 130 -12.40 -25.95 -0.72
N SER A 131 -11.18 -26.48 -0.85
CA SER A 131 -10.54 -27.33 0.17
C SER A 131 -10.12 -26.61 1.45
N ASP A 132 -10.13 -25.27 1.45
CA ASP A 132 -9.75 -24.45 2.59
C ASP A 132 -10.84 -23.40 2.87
N THR A 133 -11.88 -23.82 3.60
CA THR A 133 -13.06 -23.00 3.96
C THR A 133 -12.75 -21.89 4.97
N SER A 134 -11.47 -21.62 5.25
CA SER A 134 -11.02 -20.68 6.28
C SER A 134 -10.76 -19.27 5.75
N VAL A 135 -10.67 -19.09 4.44
CA VAL A 135 -10.34 -17.80 3.80
C VAL A 135 -11.47 -17.37 2.86
N GLU A 136 -12.06 -16.21 3.15
CA GLU A 136 -13.04 -15.56 2.29
C GLU A 136 -12.34 -14.91 1.09
N SER A 137 -12.83 -15.20 -0.11
CA SER A 137 -12.32 -14.65 -1.36
C SER A 137 -13.39 -13.84 -2.08
N ASN A 138 -12.98 -12.80 -2.80
CA ASN A 138 -13.88 -11.96 -3.59
C ASN A 138 -14.19 -12.65 -4.91
N THR A 139 -15.20 -13.52 -4.90
CA THR A 139 -15.62 -14.32 -6.04
C THR A 139 -17.11 -14.66 -5.95
N SER A 140 -17.79 -14.65 -7.11
CA SER A 140 -19.15 -15.18 -7.25
C SER A 140 -19.18 -16.64 -7.71
N GLU A 141 -17.99 -17.26 -7.85
CA GLU A 141 -17.81 -18.64 -8.29
C GLU A 141 -17.29 -19.52 -7.17
N CYS A 142 -17.89 -20.71 -7.03
CA CYS A 142 -17.47 -21.73 -6.10
C CYS A 142 -17.31 -23.07 -6.82
N ASP A 143 -16.07 -23.57 -6.86
CA ASP A 143 -15.72 -24.87 -7.42
C ASP A 143 -15.61 -25.95 -6.33
N GLY A 144 -15.79 -27.22 -6.71
CA GLY A 144 -15.59 -28.38 -5.84
C GLY A 144 -16.64 -28.53 -4.74
N ILE A 145 -17.88 -28.08 -4.99
CA ILE A 145 -18.97 -28.22 -4.02
C ILE A 145 -19.38 -29.69 -3.87
N GLN A 146 -19.72 -30.07 -2.64
CA GLN A 146 -20.15 -31.42 -2.29
C GLN A 146 -21.65 -31.50 -2.09
N GLU A 147 -22.25 -32.60 -2.55
CA GLU A 147 -23.69 -32.84 -2.39
C GLU A 147 -24.07 -32.88 -0.90
N GLY A 148 -25.11 -32.14 -0.52
CA GLY A 148 -25.61 -32.05 0.86
C GLY A 148 -24.85 -31.08 1.78
N GLN A 149 -23.77 -30.46 1.32
CA GLN A 149 -23.05 -29.42 2.05
C GLN A 149 -23.63 -28.02 1.75
N VAL A 150 -23.70 -27.16 2.77
CA VAL A 150 -24.15 -25.78 2.62
C VAL A 150 -22.94 -24.86 2.51
N TYR A 151 -22.95 -23.99 1.50
CA TYR A 151 -21.94 -22.96 1.26
C TYR A 151 -22.58 -21.58 1.41
N GLU A 152 -21.86 -20.64 2.01
CA GLU A 152 -22.35 -19.28 2.28
C GLU A 152 -21.73 -18.30 1.28
N PHE A 153 -22.58 -17.48 0.65
CA PHE A 153 -22.19 -16.34 -0.16
C PHE A 153 -22.63 -15.05 0.52
N LYS A 154 -21.68 -14.18 0.83
CA LYS A 154 -21.95 -12.83 1.35
C LYS A 154 -22.02 -11.86 0.17
N VAL A 155 -23.19 -11.27 -0.02
CA VAL A 155 -23.44 -10.27 -1.05
C VAL A 155 -23.34 -8.89 -0.44
N VAL A 156 -22.45 -8.05 -0.97
CA VAL A 156 -22.28 -6.65 -0.55
C VAL A 156 -22.88 -5.77 -1.65
N ILE A 157 -23.95 -5.07 -1.30
CA ILE A 157 -24.64 -4.12 -2.17
C ILE A 157 -24.19 -2.71 -1.79
N SER A 158 -23.69 -1.94 -2.75
CA SER A 158 -23.22 -0.56 -2.56
C SER A 158 -23.75 0.38 -3.63
N THR A 159 -23.74 1.67 -3.33
CA THR A 159 -24.05 2.75 -4.28
C THR A 159 -23.15 3.95 -4.00
N ASP A 160 -22.65 4.59 -5.06
CA ASP A 160 -21.71 5.71 -4.91
C ASP A 160 -22.42 7.03 -4.55
N GLU A 161 -23.61 7.25 -5.12
CA GLU A 161 -24.38 8.45 -4.90
C GLU A 161 -25.88 8.20 -5.00
N CYS A 162 -26.66 9.06 -4.34
CA CYS A 162 -28.11 9.09 -4.48
C CYS A 162 -28.48 9.57 -5.89
N PRO A 163 -29.12 8.72 -6.72
CA PRO A 163 -29.49 9.11 -8.08
C PRO A 163 -30.52 10.23 -8.04
N ARG A 164 -30.36 11.23 -8.92
CA ARG A 164 -31.29 12.37 -9.02
C ARG A 164 -32.71 11.97 -9.39
N ASN A 165 -32.85 10.87 -10.13
CA ASN A 165 -34.15 10.34 -10.51
C ASN A 165 -34.68 9.44 -9.39
N GLU A 166 -35.73 9.90 -8.70
CA GLU A 166 -36.38 9.19 -7.59
C GLU A 166 -36.92 7.81 -8.00
N SER A 167 -37.21 7.58 -9.29
CA SER A 167 -37.65 6.26 -9.75
C SER A 167 -36.57 5.18 -9.60
N LEU A 168 -35.31 5.57 -9.43
CA LEU A 168 -34.18 4.66 -9.19
C LEU A 168 -33.93 4.42 -7.69
N TRP A 169 -34.70 5.04 -6.79
CA TRP A 169 -34.53 4.84 -5.35
C TRP A 169 -35.06 3.49 -4.91
N ARG A 170 -36.03 2.92 -5.64
CA ARG A 170 -36.52 1.57 -5.42
C ARG A 170 -36.17 0.69 -6.61
N GLN A 171 -35.39 -0.35 -6.35
CA GLN A 171 -34.91 -1.28 -7.37
C GLN A 171 -35.02 -2.70 -6.88
N THR A 172 -35.27 -3.63 -7.81
CA THR A 172 -35.29 -5.06 -7.53
C THR A 172 -34.10 -5.69 -8.24
N VAL A 173 -33.18 -6.28 -7.46
CA VAL A 173 -32.04 -7.03 -7.98
C VAL A 173 -32.35 -8.52 -7.86
N VAL A 174 -32.12 -9.26 -8.93
CA VAL A 174 -32.29 -10.72 -8.98
C VAL A 174 -30.91 -11.34 -9.08
N ILE A 175 -30.60 -12.23 -8.14
CA ILE A 175 -29.39 -13.05 -8.12
C ILE A 175 -29.79 -14.48 -8.46
N GLU A 176 -29.13 -15.08 -9.45
CA GLU A 176 -29.39 -16.44 -9.91
C GLU A 176 -28.11 -17.27 -10.05
N ASP A 177 -28.26 -18.59 -10.00
CA ASP A 177 -27.20 -19.51 -10.43
C ASP A 177 -27.21 -19.63 -11.96
N ALA A 178 -26.10 -19.23 -12.58
CA ALA A 178 -25.94 -19.22 -14.03
C ALA A 178 -25.80 -20.62 -14.64
N LEU A 179 -25.48 -21.65 -13.84
CA LEU A 179 -25.25 -23.02 -14.29
C LEU A 179 -26.44 -23.96 -14.02
N ALA A 180 -27.26 -23.64 -13.02
CA ALA A 180 -28.42 -24.45 -12.65
C ALA A 180 -29.62 -24.19 -13.57
N SER A 181 -30.29 -25.26 -13.99
CA SER A 181 -31.46 -25.21 -14.86
C SER A 181 -32.79 -24.95 -14.14
N GLU A 182 -32.84 -25.14 -12.82
CA GLU A 182 -34.02 -24.85 -11.98
C GLU A 182 -33.79 -23.54 -11.20
N ALA A 183 -34.84 -22.72 -11.11
CA ALA A 183 -34.79 -21.33 -10.68
C ALA A 183 -34.46 -21.14 -9.19
N SER A 184 -33.19 -21.30 -8.84
CA SER A 184 -32.62 -20.72 -7.62
C SER A 184 -32.42 -19.23 -7.85
N GLU A 185 -33.50 -18.47 -7.72
CA GLU A 185 -33.50 -17.01 -7.84
C GLU A 185 -33.73 -16.38 -6.46
N VAL A 186 -32.90 -15.41 -6.11
CA VAL A 186 -33.06 -14.56 -4.93
C VAL A 186 -33.40 -13.15 -5.41
N GLN A 187 -34.57 -12.65 -5.03
CA GLN A 187 -34.99 -11.29 -5.35
C GLN A 187 -34.79 -10.39 -4.14
N ILE A 188 -34.07 -9.29 -4.34
CA ILE A 188 -33.73 -8.31 -3.31
C ILE A 188 -34.35 -6.98 -3.71
N GLU A 189 -35.26 -6.47 -2.87
CA GLU A 189 -35.79 -5.12 -3.00
C GLU A 189 -34.91 -4.14 -2.21
N VAL A 190 -34.32 -3.18 -2.92
CA VAL A 190 -33.44 -2.16 -2.35
C VAL A 190 -34.15 -0.81 -2.41
N GLU A 191 -34.29 -0.17 -1.24
CA GLU A 191 -34.79 1.20 -1.11
C GLU A 191 -33.65 2.12 -0.63
N LEU A 192 -33.28 3.09 -1.46
CA LEU A 192 -32.28 4.10 -1.15
C LEU A 192 -32.90 5.20 -0.29
N LEU A 193 -32.35 5.42 0.90
CA LEU A 193 -32.78 6.46 1.83
C LEU A 193 -32.06 7.78 1.52
N CYS A 194 -32.47 8.41 0.43
CA CYS A 194 -31.90 9.67 -0.03
C CYS A 194 -32.64 10.86 0.61
N GLY A 195 -32.02 11.51 1.60
CA GLY A 195 -32.56 12.71 2.28
C GLY A 195 -33.00 12.48 3.73
N CYS A 196 -33.59 13.52 4.32
CA CYS A 196 -33.97 13.54 5.74
C CYS A 196 -35.49 13.65 5.91
N HIS A 197 -36.09 12.83 6.78
CA HIS A 197 -37.51 12.91 7.14
C HIS A 197 -37.75 13.95 8.24
N CYS A 198 -37.60 15.24 7.92
CA CYS A 198 -37.91 16.32 8.85
C CYS A 198 -39.37 16.74 8.69
N LYS A 199 -40.14 16.78 9.77
CA LYS A 199 -41.46 17.44 9.76
C LYS A 199 -41.24 18.95 9.81
N ASN A 200 -41.79 19.68 8.84
CA ASN A 200 -41.84 21.14 8.91
C ASN A 200 -42.61 21.53 10.18
N VAL A 201 -41.96 22.29 11.06
CA VAL A 201 -42.57 22.82 12.28
C VAL A 201 -43.39 24.04 11.87
N GLU A 202 -44.68 24.08 12.22
CA GLU A 202 -45.60 25.17 11.83
C GLU A 202 -45.17 26.56 12.35
N SER A 203 -44.30 26.59 13.36
CA SER A 203 -43.65 27.78 13.91
C SER A 203 -42.27 27.98 13.25
N SER A 204 -42.24 28.56 12.06
CA SER A 204 -41.00 28.99 11.41
C SER A 204 -40.46 30.23 12.11
N TYR A 205 -39.21 30.19 12.58
CA TYR A 205 -38.50 31.38 13.07
C TYR A 205 -37.87 32.19 11.91
N CYS A 206 -38.04 31.71 10.68
CA CYS A 206 -37.63 32.40 9.46
C CYS A 206 -38.63 33.51 9.15
N GLU A 207 -38.16 34.74 8.96
CA GLU A 207 -39.04 35.88 8.68
C GLU A 207 -39.66 35.78 7.28
N HIS A 208 -38.82 35.62 6.25
CA HIS A 208 -39.22 35.50 4.85
C HIS A 208 -38.73 34.18 4.23
N GLY A 209 -39.27 33.07 4.73
CA GLY A 209 -38.93 31.74 4.21
C GLY A 209 -39.56 30.61 5.00
N VAL A 210 -39.17 29.38 4.64
CA VAL A 210 -39.65 28.15 5.29
C VAL A 210 -38.53 27.45 6.03
N ASN A 211 -38.83 26.92 7.22
CA ASN A 211 -37.89 26.09 7.96
C ASN A 211 -37.86 24.68 7.36
N GLU A 212 -36.75 24.31 6.72
CA GLU A 212 -36.45 22.96 6.25
C GLU A 212 -35.37 22.34 7.17
N CYS A 213 -35.75 21.33 7.96
CA CYS A 213 -34.83 20.60 8.87
C CYS A 213 -34.08 21.47 9.91
N GLY A 214 -34.64 22.58 10.36
CA GLY A 214 -34.00 23.48 11.32
C GLY A 214 -33.13 24.56 10.69
N ILE A 215 -33.22 24.75 9.37
CA ILE A 215 -32.54 25.81 8.62
C ILE A 215 -33.60 26.58 7.81
N CYS A 216 -33.42 27.89 7.68
CA CYS A 216 -34.31 28.71 6.89
C CYS A 216 -33.95 28.65 5.40
N LYS A 217 -34.93 28.24 4.59
CA LYS A 217 -34.90 28.40 3.13
C LYS A 217 -35.65 29.67 2.78
N CYS A 218 -34.90 30.70 2.42
CA CYS A 218 -35.44 32.03 2.17
C CYS A 218 -36.21 32.12 0.86
N ASP A 219 -37.25 32.95 0.87
CA ASP A 219 -37.98 33.34 -0.32
C ASP A 219 -37.08 34.17 -1.25
N PHE A 220 -37.47 34.25 -2.53
CA PHE A 220 -36.68 35.00 -3.52
C PHE A 220 -36.49 36.47 -3.13
N GLY A 221 -35.23 36.93 -3.10
CA GLY A 221 -34.86 38.29 -2.71
C GLY A 221 -34.56 38.48 -1.21
N TRP A 222 -34.63 37.40 -0.41
CA TRP A 222 -34.28 37.39 1.00
C TRP A 222 -33.10 36.45 1.27
N SER A 223 -32.25 36.83 2.20
CA SER A 223 -31.04 36.07 2.60
C SER A 223 -30.82 36.16 4.11
N GLY A 224 -29.82 35.42 4.61
CA GLY A 224 -29.46 35.34 6.02
C GLY A 224 -30.03 34.12 6.73
N ASP A 225 -29.46 33.76 7.88
CA ASP A 225 -29.83 32.56 8.66
C ASP A 225 -31.29 32.56 9.10
N THR A 226 -31.91 33.74 9.17
CA THR A 226 -33.31 33.98 9.55
C THR A 226 -34.16 34.58 8.43
N CYS A 227 -33.62 34.75 7.22
CA CYS A 227 -34.29 35.39 6.09
C CYS A 227 -34.83 36.81 6.39
N ASP A 228 -34.10 37.55 7.21
CA ASP A 228 -34.38 38.92 7.64
C ASP A 228 -33.72 39.98 6.73
N CYS A 229 -32.88 39.55 5.79
CA CYS A 229 -32.10 40.45 4.96
C CYS A 229 -32.64 40.58 3.54
N ASP A 230 -33.11 41.77 3.19
CA ASP A 230 -33.58 42.13 1.85
C ASP A 230 -32.37 42.38 0.92
N GLU A 231 -32.25 41.58 -0.13
CA GLU A 231 -31.18 41.67 -1.13
C GLU A 231 -31.25 42.94 -1.98
N SER A 232 -32.38 43.65 -1.99
CA SER A 232 -32.53 44.92 -2.71
C SER A 232 -31.66 46.05 -2.15
N PHE A 233 -31.22 45.95 -0.89
CA PHE A 233 -30.28 46.88 -0.23
C PHE A 233 -28.81 46.43 -0.31
N SER A 234 -28.45 45.68 -1.36
CA SER A 234 -27.12 45.10 -1.57
C SER A 234 -25.92 46.05 -1.37
N ILE A 235 -26.05 47.35 -1.67
CA ILE A 235 -24.93 48.30 -1.54
C ILE A 235 -24.58 48.59 -0.08
N GLU A 236 -25.59 48.79 0.77
CA GLU A 236 -25.40 49.14 2.17
C GLU A 236 -24.88 47.95 2.98
N ASN A 237 -25.36 46.75 2.64
CA ASN A 237 -24.87 45.49 3.20
C ASN A 237 -23.41 45.22 2.78
N ARG A 238 -23.04 45.48 1.51
CA ARG A 238 -21.65 45.28 1.03
C ARG A 238 -20.64 46.20 1.71
N LEU A 239 -21.03 47.41 2.08
CA LEU A 239 -20.15 48.36 2.78
C LEU A 239 -19.77 47.91 4.20
N GLN A 240 -20.57 47.05 4.83
CA GLN A 240 -20.30 46.53 6.17
C GLN A 240 -19.30 45.36 6.18
N CYS A 241 -19.06 44.74 5.02
CA CYS A 241 -18.17 43.60 4.82
C CYS A 241 -16.75 43.99 4.36
N THR A 242 -16.37 45.26 4.45
CA THR A 242 -15.04 45.73 4.05
C THR A 242 -14.51 46.78 5.01
N ASN A 243 -13.19 46.85 5.14
CA ASN A 243 -12.48 47.89 5.89
C ASN A 243 -11.71 48.85 4.95
N GLY A 244 -12.14 48.98 3.69
CA GLY A 244 -11.50 49.85 2.69
C GLY A 244 -10.49 49.17 1.76
N GLU A 245 -10.36 47.84 1.85
CA GLU A 245 -9.60 47.02 0.89
C GLU A 245 -10.58 46.26 -0.02
N GLU A 246 -10.72 44.95 0.19
CA GLU A 246 -11.58 44.06 -0.55
C GLU A 246 -12.75 43.61 0.35
N ILE A 247 -13.86 43.22 -0.24
CA ILE A 247 -15.00 42.67 0.50
C ILE A 247 -14.62 41.29 1.00
N CYS A 248 -14.72 41.08 2.32
CA CYS A 248 -14.32 39.84 2.98
C CYS A 248 -12.92 39.34 2.60
N SER A 249 -11.99 40.27 2.34
CA SER A 249 -10.61 39.99 1.91
C SER A 249 -10.51 39.00 0.73
N ASN A 250 -11.55 38.93 -0.12
CA ASN A 250 -11.70 37.94 -1.20
C ASN A 250 -11.56 36.47 -0.75
N ARG A 251 -11.88 36.18 0.52
CA ARG A 251 -11.74 34.87 1.19
C ARG A 251 -13.03 34.45 1.88
N GLY A 252 -14.15 34.88 1.31
CA GLY A 252 -15.47 34.64 1.84
C GLY A 252 -16.52 35.42 1.08
N GLU A 253 -17.76 35.15 1.42
CA GLU A 253 -18.93 35.80 0.84
C GLU A 253 -19.53 36.79 1.84
N CYS A 254 -19.84 38.00 1.37
CA CYS A 254 -20.54 38.98 2.18
C CYS A 254 -22.04 38.67 2.16
N ILE A 255 -22.57 38.20 3.28
CA ILE A 255 -23.98 37.86 3.43
C ILE A 255 -24.54 38.78 4.53
N CYS A 256 -25.43 39.68 4.13
CA CYS A 256 -26.10 40.60 5.05
C CYS A 256 -25.15 41.42 5.95
N GLY A 257 -24.09 41.97 5.38
CA GLY A 257 -23.15 42.82 6.13
C GLY A 257 -22.18 42.08 7.07
N VAL A 258 -22.23 40.74 7.06
CA VAL A 258 -21.29 39.87 7.76
C VAL A 258 -20.55 39.01 6.74
N CYS A 259 -19.25 38.83 6.94
CA CYS A 259 -18.45 37.96 6.09
C CYS A 259 -18.57 36.50 6.53
N SER A 260 -19.08 35.65 5.64
CA SER A 260 -19.03 34.20 5.74
C SER A 260 -17.73 33.71 5.12
N CYS A 261 -16.77 33.33 5.96
CA CYS A 261 -15.41 33.00 5.51
C CYS A 261 -15.32 31.62 4.87
N ASP A 262 -14.48 31.52 3.85
CA ASP A 262 -14.11 30.24 3.24
C ASP A 262 -13.43 29.33 4.27
N LYS A 263 -13.51 28.01 4.06
CA LYS A 263 -12.97 27.02 4.99
C LYS A 263 -11.49 27.31 5.33
N GLY A 264 -11.22 27.50 6.62
CA GLY A 264 -9.88 27.75 7.16
C GLY A 264 -9.56 29.23 7.38
N TYR A 265 -10.35 30.16 6.85
CA TYR A 265 -10.20 31.59 7.11
C TYR A 265 -11.11 32.04 8.25
N ASN A 266 -10.68 33.05 8.98
CA ASN A 266 -11.47 33.67 10.05
C ASN A 266 -11.20 35.17 10.16
N GLY A 267 -11.79 35.83 11.15
CA GLY A 267 -11.77 37.28 11.29
C GLY A 267 -13.07 37.92 10.80
N ARG A 268 -13.26 39.21 11.14
CA ARG A 268 -14.51 39.92 10.83
C ARG A 268 -14.70 40.11 9.32
N PHE A 269 -13.59 40.18 8.60
CA PHE A 269 -13.51 40.38 7.16
C PHE A 269 -12.77 39.23 6.48
N CYS A 270 -12.68 38.05 7.11
CA CYS A 270 -11.93 36.89 6.60
C CYS A 270 -10.44 37.15 6.32
N GLU A 271 -9.88 38.12 7.05
CA GLU A 271 -8.52 38.61 6.89
C GLU A 271 -7.47 37.60 7.40
N CYS A 272 -7.87 36.70 8.29
CA CYS A 272 -6.95 35.78 8.95
C CYS A 272 -6.89 34.42 8.26
N SER A 273 -5.67 34.07 7.86
CA SER A 273 -5.32 32.76 7.30
C SER A 273 -5.26 31.68 8.38
N PRO A 274 -5.46 30.39 8.02
CA PRO A 274 -5.19 29.28 8.92
C PRO A 274 -3.69 29.18 9.22
N CYS A 275 -3.34 28.74 10.42
CA CYS A 275 -1.95 28.45 10.77
C CYS A 275 -1.48 27.07 10.27
N ASP A 276 -0.17 26.90 10.20
CA ASP A 276 0.47 25.63 9.85
C ASP A 276 0.04 24.51 10.80
N LYS A 277 -0.11 23.31 10.22
CA LYS A 277 -0.48 22.10 10.95
C LYS A 277 0.69 21.13 11.02
N THR A 278 0.92 20.60 12.22
CA THR A 278 1.87 19.52 12.49
C THR A 278 1.06 18.31 12.96
N ASP A 279 1.22 17.17 12.31
CA ASP A 279 0.43 15.95 12.56
C ASP A 279 -1.09 16.17 12.52
N GLY A 280 -1.54 17.06 11.62
CA GLY A 280 -2.94 17.42 11.46
C GLY A 280 -3.49 18.40 12.51
N ILE A 281 -2.67 18.80 13.49
CA ILE A 281 -3.05 19.72 14.59
C ILE A 281 -2.46 21.10 14.33
N GLU A 282 -3.27 22.15 14.49
CA GLU A 282 -2.85 23.54 14.33
C GLU A 282 -1.76 23.91 15.35
N CYS A 283 -0.64 24.47 14.85
CA CYS A 283 0.57 24.72 15.64
C CYS A 283 1.06 23.51 16.45
N GLY A 284 0.74 22.28 16.00
CA GLY A 284 1.06 21.03 16.67
C GLY A 284 0.50 20.89 18.09
N GLY A 285 -0.49 21.71 18.48
CA GLY A 285 -0.96 21.82 19.87
C GLY A 285 0.07 22.39 20.85
N ARG A 286 1.17 22.95 20.34
CA ARG A 286 2.35 23.43 21.08
C ARG A 286 2.60 24.92 20.86
N GLY A 287 1.59 25.63 20.39
CA GLY A 287 1.62 27.06 20.14
C GLY A 287 0.22 27.63 20.02
N ILE A 288 0.13 28.95 20.04
CA ILE A 288 -1.11 29.70 19.86
C ILE A 288 -1.11 30.27 18.45
N CYS A 289 -2.08 29.87 17.63
CA CYS A 289 -2.27 30.47 16.31
C CYS A 289 -2.74 31.92 16.45
N ASN A 290 -2.05 32.82 15.77
CA ASN A 290 -2.47 34.21 15.63
C ASN A 290 -2.45 34.58 14.15
N CYS A 291 -3.63 34.55 13.52
CA CYS A 291 -3.87 35.05 12.17
C CYS A 291 -2.85 34.52 11.12
N GLY A 292 -2.64 33.20 11.09
CA GLY A 292 -1.72 32.53 10.16
C GLY A 292 -0.29 32.32 10.67
N VAL A 293 0.04 32.81 11.87
CA VAL A 293 1.37 32.62 12.48
C VAL A 293 1.25 31.86 13.81
N CYS A 294 1.99 30.77 13.95
CA CYS A 294 2.08 30.03 15.20
C CYS A 294 3.06 30.69 16.18
N ASN A 295 2.55 31.13 17.33
CA ASN A 295 3.38 31.56 18.46
C ASN A 295 3.67 30.35 19.35
N CYS A 296 4.85 29.77 19.18
CA CYS A 296 5.24 28.54 19.89
C CYS A 296 5.43 28.74 21.39
N LEU A 297 5.06 27.72 22.16
CA LEU A 297 5.36 27.65 23.58
C LEU A 297 6.88 27.52 23.82
N ASP A 298 7.33 27.90 25.01
CA ASP A 298 8.72 27.75 25.42
C ASP A 298 9.22 26.31 25.19
N GLY A 299 10.38 26.19 24.55
CA GLY A 299 10.94 24.89 24.17
C GLY A 299 10.55 24.39 22.77
N TRP A 300 9.70 25.12 22.03
CA TRP A 300 9.31 24.79 20.66
C TRP A 300 9.63 25.92 19.66
N LYS A 301 9.90 25.55 18.41
CA LYS A 301 10.20 26.45 17.28
C LYS A 301 9.71 25.85 15.96
N GLY A 302 9.77 26.67 14.91
CA GLY A 302 9.31 26.32 13.56
C GLY A 302 7.95 26.93 13.24
N SER A 303 7.59 26.97 11.96
CA SER A 303 6.37 27.64 11.48
C SER A 303 5.07 27.00 11.99
N GLY A 304 5.09 25.70 12.30
CA GLY A 304 4.00 24.95 12.91
C GLY A 304 4.34 24.42 14.32
N CYS A 305 5.34 25.01 15.00
CA CYS A 305 5.86 24.57 16.31
C CYS A 305 6.23 23.08 16.37
N GLN A 306 6.74 22.57 15.25
CA GLN A 306 7.04 21.16 15.04
C GLN A 306 8.36 20.72 15.69
N CYS A 307 9.25 21.66 16.01
CA CYS A 307 10.61 21.35 16.44
C CYS A 307 10.85 21.72 17.90
N LEU A 308 11.56 20.86 18.63
CA LEU A 308 12.15 21.23 19.91
C LEU A 308 13.23 22.30 19.71
N SER A 309 13.25 23.28 20.60
CA SER A 309 14.24 24.38 20.58
C SER A 309 15.59 23.97 21.17
N GLY A 310 15.66 22.86 21.91
CA GLY A 310 16.88 22.35 22.53
C GLY A 310 17.78 21.56 21.58
N ASN A 311 19.09 21.54 21.86
CA ASN A 311 20.10 20.80 21.09
C ASN A 311 20.46 19.43 21.70
N GLU A 312 19.76 19.01 22.76
CA GLU A 312 20.13 17.84 23.56
C GLU A 312 20.15 16.53 22.77
N LEU A 313 19.28 16.40 21.76
CA LEU A 313 19.21 15.22 20.89
C LEU A 313 20.34 15.19 19.85
N CYS A 314 21.04 16.30 19.66
CA CYS A 314 22.12 16.45 18.68
C CYS A 314 23.51 16.37 19.32
N ILE A 315 23.61 16.06 20.61
CA ILE A 315 24.89 15.90 21.32
C ILE A 315 25.11 14.40 21.54
N ALA A 316 26.23 13.87 21.04
CA ALA A 316 26.57 12.46 21.19
C ALA A 316 26.73 12.08 22.67
N PRO A 317 26.32 10.87 23.10
CA PRO A 317 26.54 10.40 24.47
C PRO A 317 28.01 10.48 24.90
N GLY A 318 28.27 11.17 26.01
CA GLY A 318 29.61 11.45 26.53
C GLY A 318 30.33 12.65 25.90
N SER A 319 29.76 13.27 24.88
CA SER A 319 30.27 14.51 24.26
C SER A 319 29.59 15.76 24.82
N LYS A 320 30.18 16.93 24.55
CA LYS A 320 29.58 18.26 24.83
C LYS A 320 29.31 19.05 23.55
N GLU A 321 29.80 18.57 22.42
CA GLU A 321 29.71 19.27 21.14
C GLU A 321 28.42 18.90 20.41
N VAL A 322 27.72 19.92 19.90
CA VAL A 322 26.55 19.72 19.05
C VAL A 322 27.02 19.20 17.70
N CYS A 323 26.49 18.06 17.27
CA CYS A 323 26.85 17.39 16.02
C CYS A 323 28.36 17.21 15.85
N ALA A 324 29.01 16.79 16.94
CA ALA A 324 30.46 16.59 17.03
C ALA A 324 31.31 17.80 16.58
N GLY A 325 30.72 19.00 16.53
CA GLY A 325 31.38 20.21 16.02
C GLY A 325 31.44 20.32 14.49
N HIS A 326 30.83 19.38 13.76
CA HIS A 326 30.90 19.26 12.30
C HIS A 326 29.55 19.52 11.59
N GLY A 327 28.59 20.12 12.30
CA GLY A 327 27.26 20.39 11.77
C GLY A 327 26.44 21.31 12.68
N TYR A 328 25.14 21.40 12.38
CA TYR A 328 24.17 22.12 13.22
C TYR A 328 22.96 21.25 13.53
N CYS A 329 22.31 21.52 14.67
CA CYS A 329 21.12 20.79 15.08
C CYS A 329 19.85 21.38 14.43
N ASP A 330 19.23 20.60 13.58
CA ASP A 330 17.96 20.91 12.92
C ASP A 330 16.87 19.99 13.47
N CYS A 331 15.97 20.55 14.29
CA CYS A 331 14.83 19.83 14.85
C CYS A 331 15.17 18.51 15.57
N GLY A 332 16.28 18.49 16.31
CA GLY A 332 16.74 17.30 17.05
C GLY A 332 17.55 16.31 16.22
N GLN A 333 17.87 16.63 14.97
CA GLN A 333 18.73 15.84 14.10
C GLN A 333 19.94 16.66 13.64
N CYS A 334 21.09 16.00 13.51
CA CYS A 334 22.29 16.68 13.05
C CYS A 334 22.32 16.82 11.53
N ARG A 335 22.53 18.06 11.05
CA ARG A 335 22.85 18.37 9.66
C ARG A 335 24.35 18.59 9.55
N CYS A 336 25.04 17.63 8.94
CA CYS A 336 26.48 17.67 8.78
C CYS A 336 26.87 18.66 7.68
N ASN A 337 27.93 19.43 7.89
CA ASN A 337 28.43 20.37 6.90
C ASN A 337 29.11 19.60 5.75
N GLU A 338 28.63 19.80 4.52
CA GLU A 338 29.17 19.13 3.32
C GLU A 338 30.56 19.65 2.91
N THR A 339 30.94 20.85 3.36
CA THR A 339 32.25 21.47 3.13
C THR A 339 32.71 22.17 4.40
N ALA A 340 33.28 21.41 5.34
CA ALA A 340 34.02 21.99 6.45
C ALA A 340 35.35 22.61 5.95
N ALA A 341 35.97 23.47 6.76
CA ALA A 341 37.19 24.23 6.38
C ALA A 341 38.41 23.35 6.03
N ASP A 342 38.34 22.06 6.36
CA ASP A 342 39.32 21.01 6.07
C ASP A 342 39.05 20.26 4.74
N GLY A 343 37.93 20.56 4.06
CA GLY A 343 37.52 19.91 2.82
C GLY A 343 37.00 18.49 2.98
N LEU A 344 36.66 18.05 4.21
CA LEU A 344 36.19 16.69 4.48
C LEU A 344 34.66 16.61 4.52
N TYR A 345 34.13 15.45 4.13
CA TYR A 345 32.71 15.12 4.20
C TYR A 345 32.41 14.32 5.47
N TYR A 346 31.53 14.87 6.31
CA TYR A 346 31.12 14.30 7.58
C TYR A 346 29.75 13.61 7.49
N ARG A 347 29.60 12.46 8.14
CA ARG A 347 28.41 11.61 8.18
C ARG A 347 28.25 10.97 9.57
N GLY A 348 27.14 10.25 9.78
CA GLY A 348 26.80 9.64 11.06
C GLY A 348 25.71 10.44 11.81
N THR A 349 25.18 9.84 12.88
CA THR A 349 24.02 10.38 13.62
C THR A 349 24.33 11.75 14.24
N TYR A 350 25.59 11.95 14.61
CA TYR A 350 26.11 13.16 15.23
C TYR A 350 27.22 13.79 14.38
N CYS A 351 27.32 13.48 13.09
CA CYS A 351 28.39 13.94 12.19
C CYS A 351 29.80 13.52 12.64
N GLU A 352 29.89 12.37 13.29
CA GLU A 352 31.10 11.86 13.92
C GLU A 352 32.07 11.18 12.96
N SER A 353 31.62 10.74 11.79
CA SER A 353 32.40 9.93 10.85
C SER A 353 32.84 10.75 9.65
N SER A 354 34.07 10.56 9.17
CA SER A 354 34.56 11.20 7.94
C SER A 354 35.02 10.16 6.93
N VAL A 355 34.65 10.36 5.65
CA VAL A 355 34.93 9.39 4.56
C VAL A 355 36.43 9.29 4.26
N SER A 356 37.18 10.36 4.50
CA SER A 356 38.61 10.49 4.17
C SER A 356 39.57 10.03 5.26
N ALA A 357 39.17 10.09 6.55
CA ALA A 357 40.05 9.74 7.67
C ALA A 357 39.87 8.29 8.15
N GLY A 358 38.90 7.55 7.59
CA GLY A 358 38.73 6.12 7.84
C GLY A 358 38.37 5.78 9.28
N GLY A 359 37.45 6.53 9.89
CA GLY A 359 36.94 6.27 11.24
C GLY A 359 36.13 7.41 11.82
N SER A 360 35.55 7.17 13.00
CA SER A 360 34.80 8.17 13.76
C SER A 360 35.70 8.98 14.71
N GLY A 361 35.48 10.29 14.78
CA GLY A 361 36.10 11.18 15.77
C GLY A 361 35.74 10.83 17.22
N LEU A 362 34.66 10.08 17.45
CA LEU A 362 34.26 9.62 18.77
C LEU A 362 35.11 8.45 19.31
N CYS A 363 35.93 7.79 18.48
CA CYS A 363 36.81 6.71 18.97
C CYS A 363 37.72 7.20 20.12
N ILE A 364 38.18 8.45 20.07
CA ILE A 364 39.04 9.01 21.12
C ILE A 364 38.33 9.03 22.48
N LEU A 365 37.00 9.23 22.48
CA LEU A 365 36.19 9.30 23.70
C LEU A 365 36.15 7.96 24.44
N TYR A 366 36.14 6.84 23.71
CA TYR A 366 35.97 5.51 24.27
C TYR A 366 37.29 4.76 24.52
N ASN A 367 38.41 5.22 23.95
CA ASN A 367 39.72 4.58 24.04
C ASN A 367 40.15 4.23 25.47
N SER A 368 39.91 5.13 26.44
CA SER A 368 40.30 4.90 27.84
C SER A 368 39.55 3.71 28.45
N CYS A 369 38.23 3.64 28.25
CA CYS A 369 37.40 2.55 28.73
C CYS A 369 37.76 1.22 28.06
N VAL A 370 37.97 1.23 26.74
CA VAL A 370 38.38 0.02 25.99
C VAL A 370 39.73 -0.50 26.49
N ASN A 371 40.70 0.38 26.69
CA ASN A 371 42.03 0.01 27.19
C ASN A 371 41.96 -0.57 28.61
N VAL A 372 41.20 0.05 29.52
CA VAL A 372 41.00 -0.49 30.88
C VAL A 372 40.30 -1.84 30.86
N THR A 373 39.29 -2.03 30.02
CA THR A 373 38.53 -3.28 29.95
C THR A 373 39.41 -4.48 29.58
N VAL A 374 40.44 -4.25 28.78
CA VAL A 374 41.35 -5.31 28.32
C VAL A 374 42.55 -5.49 29.24
N GLU A 375 43.16 -4.41 29.73
CA GLU A 375 44.36 -4.48 30.58
C GLU A 375 44.05 -4.72 32.07
N TYR A 376 42.91 -4.19 32.54
CA TYR A 376 42.50 -4.15 33.96
C TYR A 376 40.98 -4.37 34.09
N PRO A 377 40.46 -5.56 33.72
CA PRO A 377 39.03 -5.82 33.67
C PRO A 377 38.31 -5.56 35.00
N GLU A 378 38.99 -5.71 36.13
CA GLU A 378 38.47 -5.44 37.47
C GLU A 378 38.15 -3.96 37.74
N LYS A 379 38.65 -3.04 36.91
CA LYS A 379 38.39 -1.59 37.03
C LYS A 379 37.47 -1.05 35.94
N ALA A 380 37.01 -1.90 35.03
CA ALA A 380 36.20 -1.48 33.90
C ALA A 380 34.86 -0.87 34.34
N GLU A 381 34.16 -1.49 35.29
CA GLU A 381 32.85 -1.01 35.76
C GLU A 381 32.91 0.40 36.38
N GLU A 382 34.01 0.76 37.05
CA GLU A 382 34.17 2.07 37.67
C GLU A 382 34.56 3.16 36.67
N LEU A 383 35.42 2.82 35.69
CA LEU A 383 36.07 3.78 34.79
C LEU A 383 35.37 3.93 33.42
N CYS A 384 34.43 3.05 33.08
CA CYS A 384 33.66 3.09 31.84
C CYS A 384 32.35 3.87 31.99
N GLN A 385 32.42 5.06 32.59
CA GLN A 385 31.26 5.94 32.76
C GLN A 385 31.70 7.41 32.77
N THR A 386 30.77 8.28 32.40
CA THR A 386 30.88 9.74 32.54
C THR A 386 29.71 10.23 33.40
N ASN A 387 29.72 11.51 33.78
CA ASN A 387 28.63 12.09 34.59
C ASN A 387 27.23 11.98 33.93
N THR A 388 27.17 11.77 32.61
CA THR A 388 25.93 11.80 31.83
C THR A 388 25.69 10.54 31.00
N THR A 389 26.66 9.64 30.91
CA THR A 389 26.62 8.49 29.99
C THR A 389 27.36 7.29 30.57
N LEU A 390 26.73 6.13 30.52
CA LEU A 390 27.31 4.83 30.89
C LEU A 390 27.82 4.11 29.64
N TYR A 391 29.04 3.56 29.71
CA TYR A 391 29.62 2.73 28.65
C TYR A 391 29.56 1.26 29.08
N LYS A 392 28.69 0.48 28.44
CA LYS A 392 28.56 -0.95 28.69
C LYS A 392 29.53 -1.71 27.80
N THR A 393 30.36 -2.58 28.36
CA THR A 393 31.38 -3.31 27.60
C THR A 393 30.98 -4.77 27.38
N GLU A 394 31.22 -5.28 26.17
CA GLU A 394 30.96 -6.66 25.76
C GLU A 394 32.22 -7.22 25.07
N ARG A 395 32.67 -8.40 25.49
CA ARG A 395 33.84 -9.06 24.90
C ARG A 395 33.38 -9.97 23.77
N VAL A 396 34.01 -9.82 22.60
CA VAL A 396 33.70 -10.60 21.38
C VAL A 396 34.98 -11.18 20.77
N ASP A 397 34.89 -12.30 20.07
CA ASP A 397 36.06 -12.96 19.47
C ASP A 397 36.61 -12.16 18.27
N THR A 398 35.71 -11.65 17.43
CA THR A 398 36.04 -10.80 16.27
C THR A 398 35.01 -9.69 16.14
N VAL A 399 35.47 -8.51 15.71
CA VAL A 399 34.61 -7.39 15.34
C VAL A 399 34.42 -7.43 13.83
N ASP A 400 33.17 -7.37 13.37
CA ASP A 400 32.86 -7.29 11.95
C ASP A 400 33.26 -5.91 11.42
N ILE A 401 34.08 -5.90 10.37
CA ILE A 401 34.66 -4.68 9.76
C ILE A 401 33.89 -4.34 8.48
N ALA A 402 32.93 -5.17 8.07
CA ALA A 402 32.46 -5.22 6.69
C ALA A 402 31.74 -3.96 6.19
N ASP A 403 31.27 -3.04 7.04
CA ASP A 403 30.76 -1.72 6.60
C ASP A 403 30.49 -0.70 7.74
N ASP A 404 31.12 -0.86 8.90
CA ASP A 404 30.71 -0.09 10.10
C ASP A 404 31.44 1.26 10.25
N GLU A 405 30.67 2.37 10.22
CA GLU A 405 31.16 3.73 10.50
C GLU A 405 31.61 3.94 11.96
N HIS A 406 31.28 2.99 12.84
CA HIS A 406 31.61 3.00 14.27
C HIS A 406 32.80 2.09 14.64
N TYR A 407 33.53 1.58 13.65
CA TYR A 407 34.77 0.83 13.89
C TYR A 407 35.91 1.72 14.41
N CYS A 408 36.52 1.27 15.51
CA CYS A 408 37.61 1.93 16.20
C CYS A 408 38.70 0.92 16.59
N PHE A 409 39.90 1.42 16.87
CA PHE A 409 40.96 0.61 17.48
C PHE A 409 41.83 1.42 18.43
N VAL A 410 42.19 0.82 19.57
CA VAL A 410 43.21 1.37 20.46
C VAL A 410 44.56 0.81 20.04
N ARG A 411 45.51 1.69 19.71
CA ARG A 411 46.88 1.30 19.38
C ARG A 411 47.83 1.69 20.50
N THR A 412 48.51 0.71 21.08
CA THR A 412 49.57 0.92 22.07
C THR A 412 50.91 0.47 21.49
N VAL A 413 51.96 1.26 21.72
CA VAL A 413 53.32 0.98 21.25
C VAL A 413 54.24 0.93 22.46
N GLN A 414 54.86 -0.23 22.69
CA GLN A 414 55.84 -0.43 23.74
C GLN A 414 57.07 -1.09 23.14
N ASP A 415 58.21 -0.38 23.18
CA ASP A 415 59.46 -0.72 22.50
C ASP A 415 59.29 -1.00 20.98
N ARG A 416 59.30 -2.28 20.59
CA ARG A 416 59.09 -2.79 19.21
C ARG A 416 57.78 -3.56 19.05
N THR A 417 56.99 -3.65 20.11
CA THR A 417 55.70 -4.33 20.13
C THR A 417 54.61 -3.31 19.86
N VAL A 418 53.86 -3.53 18.79
CA VAL A 418 52.65 -2.77 18.48
C VAL A 418 51.46 -3.64 18.82
N CYS A 419 50.61 -3.18 19.73
CA CYS A 419 49.37 -3.85 20.10
C CYS A 419 48.17 -3.05 19.61
N ASN A 420 47.19 -3.75 19.05
CA ASN A 420 45.92 -3.19 18.62
C ASN A 420 44.76 -3.90 19.32
N ILE A 421 43.81 -3.11 19.82
CA ILE A 421 42.55 -3.59 20.39
C ILE A 421 41.43 -3.07 19.48
N PRO A 422 40.83 -3.90 18.61
CA PRO A 422 39.71 -3.50 17.78
C PRO A 422 38.41 -3.46 18.59
N TYR A 423 37.54 -2.48 18.31
CA TYR A 423 36.22 -2.40 18.91
C TYR A 423 35.24 -1.63 18.01
N ILE A 424 33.94 -1.87 18.21
CA ILE A 424 32.85 -1.04 17.67
C ILE A 424 32.02 -0.48 18.82
N TYR A 425 31.34 0.63 18.57
CA TYR A 425 30.43 1.23 19.54
C TYR A 425 29.02 1.40 18.95
N GLU A 426 28.00 1.30 19.79
CA GLU A 426 26.59 1.40 19.39
C GLU A 426 25.84 2.31 20.36
N PHE A 427 25.05 3.25 19.82
CA PHE A 427 24.23 4.16 20.61
C PHE A 427 22.89 3.53 20.94
N GLN A 428 22.50 3.57 22.22
CA GLN A 428 21.19 3.15 22.67
C GLN A 428 20.25 4.35 22.90
N PRO A 429 18.92 4.15 22.81
CA PRO A 429 17.93 5.21 23.00
C PRO A 429 17.98 5.90 24.37
N ASP A 430 18.49 5.22 25.39
CA ASP A 430 18.62 5.70 26.77
C ASP A 430 19.93 6.47 27.03
N LYS A 431 20.63 6.86 25.95
CA LYS A 431 21.97 7.49 25.98
C LYS A 431 23.07 6.57 26.52
N THR A 432 22.86 5.27 26.66
CA THR A 432 23.97 4.33 26.92
C THR A 432 24.74 4.03 25.64
N VAL A 433 26.04 3.72 25.77
CA VAL A 433 26.89 3.30 24.64
C VAL A 433 27.37 1.88 24.91
N ILE A 434 27.11 0.97 23.98
CA ILE A 434 27.62 -0.40 24.04
C ILE A 434 28.94 -0.46 23.27
N LEU A 435 30.00 -0.95 23.91
CA LEU A 435 31.33 -1.15 23.32
C LEU A 435 31.59 -2.64 23.17
N ARG A 436 31.64 -3.14 21.93
CA ARG A 436 32.00 -4.54 21.63
C ARG A 436 33.48 -4.61 21.32
N ILE A 437 34.25 -5.23 22.21
CA ILE A 437 35.72 -5.17 22.24
C ILE A 437 36.31 -6.54 21.91
N ALA A 438 37.09 -6.60 20.82
CA ALA A 438 37.83 -7.79 20.40
C ALA A 438 39.14 -8.00 21.17
N ASP A 439 39.75 -9.16 20.98
CA ASP A 439 41.03 -9.50 21.61
C ASP A 439 42.18 -8.58 21.21
N LYS A 440 43.07 -8.32 22.18
CA LYS A 440 44.32 -7.56 21.97
C LYS A 440 45.27 -8.37 21.11
N THR A 441 45.65 -7.80 19.97
CA THR A 441 46.62 -8.40 19.05
C THR A 441 47.94 -7.65 19.11
N CYS A 442 49.01 -8.31 19.54
CA CYS A 442 50.35 -7.72 19.64
C CYS A 442 51.30 -8.32 18.60
N ARG A 443 52.03 -7.47 17.89
CA ARG A 443 53.07 -7.86 16.93
C ARG A 443 54.40 -7.23 17.32
N THR A 444 55.41 -8.08 17.53
CA THR A 444 56.82 -7.67 17.72
C THR A 444 57.51 -7.60 16.36
N LEU A 445 57.99 -6.42 15.98
CA LEU A 445 58.77 -6.27 14.74
C LEU A 445 60.15 -6.91 14.94
N MET A 446 60.39 -8.05 14.28
CA MET A 446 61.70 -8.70 14.25
C MET A 446 62.73 -7.84 13.51
N HIS A 447 64.00 -7.93 13.93
CA HIS A 447 65.09 -7.21 13.26
C HIS A 447 65.28 -7.69 11.83
N ALA A 448 65.42 -6.76 10.87
CA ALA A 448 65.53 -7.07 9.44
C ALA A 448 66.69 -8.04 9.09
N ALA A 449 67.70 -8.15 9.95
CA ALA A 449 68.83 -9.06 9.79
C ALA A 449 68.56 -10.53 10.19
N PHE A 450 67.44 -10.82 10.86
CA PHE A 450 67.16 -12.15 11.43
C PHE A 450 66.90 -13.21 10.34
N ILE A 451 66.02 -12.93 9.38
CA ILE A 451 65.69 -13.87 8.29
C ILE A 451 66.88 -14.06 7.33
N PRO A 452 67.58 -13.01 6.84
CA PRO A 452 68.78 -13.19 6.03
C PRO A 452 69.88 -13.97 6.76
N GLY A 453 70.04 -13.75 8.08
CA GLY A 453 71.01 -14.46 8.90
C GLY A 453 70.76 -15.97 8.98
N ILE A 454 69.49 -16.38 9.16
CA ILE A 454 69.11 -17.80 9.18
C ILE A 454 69.36 -18.44 7.81
N VAL A 455 68.96 -17.78 6.72
CA VAL A 455 69.15 -18.30 5.35
C VAL A 455 70.65 -18.43 5.04
N PHE A 456 71.44 -17.41 5.37
CA PHE A 456 72.88 -17.45 5.17
C PHE A 456 73.56 -18.55 5.98
N GLY A 457 73.15 -18.72 7.25
CA GLY A 457 73.62 -19.81 8.11
C GLY A 457 73.28 -21.20 7.57
N ALA A 458 72.05 -21.40 7.06
CA ALA A 458 71.62 -22.66 6.48
C ALA A 458 72.38 -23.01 5.20
N VAL A 459 72.62 -22.04 4.32
CA VAL A 459 73.40 -22.22 3.08
C VAL A 459 74.86 -22.58 3.40
N LEU A 460 75.46 -21.89 4.38
CA LEU A 460 76.81 -22.23 4.84
C LEU A 460 76.89 -23.65 5.41
N LEU A 461 75.92 -24.03 6.25
CA LEU A 461 75.84 -25.37 6.83
C LEU A 461 75.72 -26.44 5.74
N LEU A 462 74.81 -26.25 4.78
CA LEU A 462 74.64 -27.16 3.65
C LEU A 462 75.93 -27.26 2.82
N GLY A 463 76.59 -26.13 2.54
CA GLY A 463 77.87 -26.10 1.84
C GLY A 463 78.98 -26.85 2.58
N ILE A 464 79.10 -26.66 3.90
CA ILE A 464 80.07 -27.36 4.75
C ILE A 464 79.77 -28.86 4.81
N THR A 465 78.50 -29.26 4.97
CA THR A 465 78.12 -30.68 4.96
C THR A 465 78.40 -31.34 3.61
N GLY A 466 78.16 -30.64 2.49
CA GLY A 466 78.53 -31.13 1.16
C GLY A 466 80.04 -31.34 1.00
N LEU A 467 80.85 -30.41 1.52
CA LEU A 467 82.32 -30.55 1.53
C LEU A 467 82.81 -31.69 2.42
N LEU A 468 82.16 -31.94 3.56
CA LEU A 468 82.49 -33.05 4.45
C LEU A 468 82.08 -34.42 3.87
N ILE A 469 81.04 -34.48 3.04
CA ILE A 469 80.60 -35.72 2.37
C ILE A 469 81.45 -36.04 1.12
N TRP A 470 82.07 -35.03 0.49
CA TRP A 470 82.94 -35.25 -0.68
C TRP A 470 84.24 -35.96 -0.29
N LYS A 471 84.74 -35.76 0.93
CA LYS A 471 86.02 -36.30 1.40
C LYS A 471 85.85 -37.66 2.06
#